data_AF-A0A955U9Z9-F1
#
_entry.id   AF-A0A955U9Z9-F1
#
_cell.length_a   1.000
_cell.length_b   1.000
_cell.length_c   1.000
_cell.angle_alpha   90.00
_cell.angle_beta   90.00
_cell.angle_gamma   90.00
#
_symmetry.space_group_name_H-M   'P 1'
#
loop_
_entity.id
_entity.type
_entity.pdbx_description
1 polymer ?
#
loop_
_entity_poly.entity_id
_entity_poly.type
_entity_poly.pdbx_seq_one_letter_code
_entity_poly.pdbx_strand_id
1 'polypeptide(L)'
;MGNTTDRAYSGNVHIDSVLKELLAIRTDMVAEEARSLARLEKVHPNYRESARNLLHYLVLRRRDLRPLQLQLASLGLSSLGRAESHVLAAVDAVLEVLHCLRGSSWQVPSPEAAVVDFRHGDLRLSEHTEGLLGQATPERGVRIMVTMPAEAANDYTLVHNLLQQGMDCMRINCAHDDAPAWLRMIEHLRRAEHSLGRSCRIVMDLAGPKLRTGPIEPSQAVVRIRPRRDVYGRVIDPARVWLTMESSPSPPTLAGKCLSTCPGYLADRLALWRPGETH
;
A
#
# COMPACT_ATOMS: atom_id res chain seq x y z
N MET A 1 38.72 29.74 -18.40
CA MET A 1 38.11 29.04 -19.55
C MET A 1 38.14 27.50 -19.41
N GLY A 2 38.19 26.92 -18.20
CA GLY A 2 38.35 25.47 -18.01
C GLY A 2 37.15 24.70 -17.45
N ASN A 3 35.93 25.26 -17.46
CA ASN A 3 34.79 24.70 -16.70
C ASN A 3 33.64 24.15 -17.55
N THR A 4 33.64 24.40 -18.86
CA THR A 4 32.50 24.07 -19.75
C THR A 4 32.62 22.65 -20.32
N THR A 5 33.84 22.22 -20.66
CA THR A 5 34.12 20.87 -21.18
C THR A 5 33.99 19.79 -20.12
N ASP A 6 34.42 20.07 -18.88
CA ASP A 6 34.37 19.10 -17.77
C ASP A 6 32.92 18.84 -17.30
N ARG A 7 32.07 19.88 -17.30
CA ARG A 7 30.63 19.75 -17.05
C ARG A 7 29.90 18.99 -18.15
N ALA A 8 30.23 19.25 -19.42
CA ALA A 8 29.62 18.55 -20.56
C ALA A 8 30.03 17.07 -20.58
N TYR A 9 31.27 16.76 -20.22
CA TYR A 9 31.77 15.38 -20.16
C TYR A 9 31.14 14.60 -19.00
N SER A 10 31.07 15.20 -17.81
CA SER A 10 30.40 14.61 -16.64
C SER A 10 28.89 14.40 -16.86
N GLY A 11 28.22 15.36 -17.53
CA GLY A 11 26.81 15.23 -17.90
C GLY A 11 26.54 14.10 -18.89
N ASN A 12 27.41 13.90 -19.88
CA ASN A 12 27.29 12.82 -20.85
C ASN A 12 27.50 11.43 -20.23
N VAL A 13 28.47 11.28 -19.31
CA VAL A 13 28.71 10.02 -18.60
C VAL A 13 27.50 9.63 -17.72
N HIS A 14 26.85 10.63 -17.09
CA HIS A 14 25.64 10.42 -16.30
C HIS A 14 24.45 9.99 -17.17
N ILE A 15 24.24 10.66 -18.31
CA ILE A 15 23.19 10.29 -19.28
C ILE A 15 23.38 8.87 -19.80
N ASP A 16 24.62 8.48 -20.14
CA ASP A 16 24.91 7.14 -20.67
C ASP A 16 24.61 6.03 -19.65
N SER A 17 24.88 6.28 -18.37
CA SER A 17 24.52 5.33 -17.29
C SER A 17 23.01 5.14 -17.18
N VAL A 18 22.25 6.25 -17.15
CA VAL A 18 20.77 6.23 -17.05
C VAL A 18 20.16 5.56 -18.28
N LEU A 19 20.67 5.89 -19.47
CA LEU A 19 20.23 5.30 -20.73
C LEU A 19 20.42 3.78 -20.73
N LYS A 20 21.61 3.31 -20.34
CA LYS A 20 21.93 1.88 -20.26
C LYS A 20 20.98 1.15 -19.31
N GLU A 21 20.70 1.73 -18.14
CA GLU A 21 19.81 1.11 -17.16
C GLU A 21 18.37 1.06 -17.66
N LEU A 22 17.85 2.14 -18.24
CA LEU A 22 16.49 2.17 -18.83
C LEU A 22 16.34 1.22 -20.02
N LEU A 23 17.34 1.11 -20.90
CA LEU A 23 17.34 0.14 -21.99
C LEU A 23 17.31 -1.30 -21.47
N ALA A 24 18.03 -1.58 -20.39
CA ALA A 24 17.97 -2.88 -19.73
C ALA A 24 16.61 -3.13 -19.07
N ILE A 25 15.94 -2.11 -18.52
CA ILE A 25 14.56 -2.22 -18.00
C ILE A 25 13.61 -2.55 -19.15
N ARG A 26 13.68 -1.78 -20.23
CA ARG A 26 12.82 -1.93 -21.41
C ARG A 26 12.96 -3.33 -22.03
N THR A 27 14.20 -3.78 -22.23
CA THR A 27 14.48 -5.12 -22.78
C THR A 27 13.83 -6.22 -21.95
N ASP A 28 13.92 -6.12 -20.62
CA ASP A 28 13.29 -7.11 -19.73
C ASP A 28 11.76 -7.05 -19.77
N MET A 29 11.16 -5.86 -19.95
CA MET A 29 9.71 -5.72 -20.10
C MET A 29 9.20 -6.45 -21.33
N VAL A 30 9.84 -6.22 -22.48
CA VAL A 30 9.50 -6.88 -23.76
C VAL A 30 9.72 -8.39 -23.68
N ALA A 31 10.83 -8.82 -23.07
CA ALA A 31 11.13 -10.24 -22.88
C ALA A 31 10.11 -10.94 -21.95
N GLU A 32 9.69 -10.30 -20.85
CA GLU A 32 8.69 -10.86 -19.94
C GLU A 32 7.32 -11.01 -20.60
N GLU A 33 6.92 -10.05 -21.42
CA GLU A 33 5.69 -10.14 -22.21
C GLU A 33 5.73 -11.32 -23.18
N ALA A 34 6.80 -11.46 -23.97
CA ALA A 34 6.98 -12.57 -24.91
C ALA A 34 6.93 -13.93 -24.21
N ARG A 35 7.59 -14.07 -23.04
CA ARG A 35 7.54 -15.30 -22.22
C ARG A 35 6.15 -15.59 -21.64
N SER A 36 5.31 -14.58 -21.49
CA SER A 36 4.01 -14.67 -20.84
C SER A 36 2.84 -14.77 -21.81
N LEU A 37 3.08 -14.84 -23.13
CA LEU A 37 2.05 -14.82 -24.16
C LEU A 37 0.95 -15.86 -23.92
N ALA A 38 1.32 -17.12 -23.66
CA ALA A 38 0.37 -18.20 -23.38
C ALA A 38 -0.46 -17.98 -22.09
N ARG A 39 0.03 -17.17 -21.14
CA ARG A 39 -0.75 -16.78 -19.95
C ARG A 39 -1.68 -15.62 -20.26
N LEU A 40 -1.21 -14.64 -21.04
CA LEU A 40 -2.00 -13.49 -21.49
C LEU A 40 -3.20 -13.92 -22.35
N GLU A 41 -3.05 -14.96 -23.18
CA GLU A 41 -4.15 -15.51 -23.97
C GLU A 41 -5.30 -16.06 -23.11
N LYS A 42 -4.97 -16.57 -21.91
CA LYS A 42 -5.96 -17.06 -20.93
C LYS A 42 -6.66 -15.93 -20.17
N VAL A 43 -6.12 -14.71 -20.21
CA VAL A 43 -6.75 -13.55 -19.59
C VAL A 43 -7.97 -13.15 -20.42
N HIS A 44 -9.07 -12.82 -19.74
CA HIS A 44 -10.29 -12.34 -20.37
C HIS A 44 -9.98 -11.14 -21.29
N PRO A 45 -10.56 -11.07 -22.51
CA PRO A 45 -10.25 -10.03 -23.50
C PRO A 45 -10.22 -8.60 -22.94
N ASN A 46 -11.20 -8.24 -22.10
CA ASN A 46 -11.30 -6.90 -21.50
C ASN A 46 -10.10 -6.50 -20.62
N TYR A 47 -9.32 -7.45 -20.12
CA TYR A 47 -8.21 -7.20 -19.20
C TYR A 47 -6.85 -7.56 -19.79
N ARG A 48 -6.77 -8.00 -21.06
CA ARG A 48 -5.50 -8.43 -21.67
C ARG A 48 -4.46 -7.32 -21.72
N GLU A 49 -4.85 -6.12 -22.14
CA GLU A 49 -3.97 -4.96 -22.19
C GLU A 49 -3.53 -4.52 -20.78
N SER A 50 -4.46 -4.48 -19.84
CA SER A 50 -4.17 -4.19 -18.43
C SER A 50 -3.22 -5.23 -17.82
N ALA A 51 -3.35 -6.51 -18.21
CA ALA A 51 -2.46 -7.59 -17.79
C ALA A 51 -1.06 -7.46 -18.42
N ARG A 52 -0.94 -7.05 -19.70
CA ARG A 52 0.35 -6.72 -20.32
C ARG A 52 1.05 -5.58 -19.57
N ASN A 53 0.36 -4.47 -19.34
CA ASN A 53 0.90 -3.35 -18.58
C ASN A 53 1.27 -3.75 -17.14
N LEU A 54 0.49 -4.64 -16.50
CA LEU A 54 0.85 -5.20 -15.19
C LEU A 54 2.15 -6.01 -15.24
N LEU A 55 2.40 -6.79 -16.30
CA LEU A 55 3.70 -7.48 -16.46
C LEU A 55 4.84 -6.47 -16.54
N HIS A 56 4.71 -5.42 -17.36
CA HIS A 56 5.71 -4.35 -17.44
C HIS A 56 5.93 -3.68 -16.08
N TYR A 57 4.85 -3.36 -15.37
CA TYR A 57 4.91 -2.82 -14.00
C TYR A 57 5.66 -3.74 -13.03
N LEU A 58 5.40 -5.05 -13.08
CA LEU A 58 6.07 -6.03 -12.24
C LEU A 58 7.56 -6.12 -12.57
N VAL A 59 7.96 -6.08 -13.85
CA VAL A 59 9.37 -6.01 -14.24
C VAL A 59 10.03 -4.77 -13.64
N LEU A 60 9.39 -3.60 -13.76
CA LEU A 60 9.89 -2.35 -13.20
C LEU A 60 10.08 -2.45 -11.68
N ARG A 61 9.10 -3.00 -10.96
CA ARG A 61 9.10 -3.11 -9.50
C ARG A 61 9.96 -4.24 -8.92
N ARG A 62 10.46 -5.17 -9.75
CA ARG A 62 11.44 -6.18 -9.33
C ARG A 62 12.83 -5.60 -9.08
N ARG A 63 13.08 -4.34 -9.45
CA ARG A 63 14.36 -3.64 -9.31
C ARG A 63 14.27 -2.53 -8.27
N ASP A 64 15.40 -2.21 -7.62
CA ASP A 64 15.49 -1.01 -6.81
C ASP A 64 15.68 0.21 -7.71
N LEU A 65 14.58 0.94 -7.94
CA LEU A 65 14.58 2.09 -8.84
C LEU A 65 15.07 3.38 -8.17
N ARG A 66 15.25 3.42 -6.84
CA ARG A 66 15.55 4.67 -6.13
C ARG A 66 16.80 5.38 -6.69
N PRO A 67 17.91 4.69 -7.00
CA PRO A 67 19.06 5.35 -7.62
C PRO A 67 18.70 5.97 -8.98
N LEU A 68 18.10 5.20 -9.88
CA LEU A 68 17.67 5.66 -11.20
C LEU A 68 16.70 6.84 -11.12
N GLN A 69 15.74 6.80 -10.20
CA GLN A 69 14.76 7.86 -10.00
C GLN A 69 15.41 9.18 -9.56
N LEU A 70 16.41 9.12 -8.69
CA LEU A 70 17.19 10.30 -8.29
C LEU A 70 18.00 10.85 -9.46
N GLN A 71 18.59 9.99 -10.29
CA GLN A 71 19.32 10.39 -11.49
C GLN A 71 18.40 11.04 -12.52
N LEU A 72 17.23 10.46 -12.79
CA LEU A 72 16.21 11.03 -13.68
C LEU A 72 15.73 12.39 -13.19
N ALA A 73 15.41 12.51 -11.89
CA ALA A 73 15.01 13.78 -11.29
C ALA A 73 16.11 14.85 -11.40
N SER A 74 17.38 14.47 -11.22
CA SER A 74 18.52 15.40 -11.38
C SER A 74 18.67 15.94 -12.82
N LEU A 75 18.16 15.20 -13.81
CA LEU A 75 18.11 15.59 -15.22
C LEU A 75 16.81 16.34 -15.59
N GLY A 76 15.91 16.56 -14.64
CA GLY A 76 14.60 17.16 -14.88
C GLY A 76 13.60 16.24 -15.60
N LEU A 77 13.88 14.93 -15.63
CA LEU A 77 13.06 13.93 -16.29
C LEU A 77 12.05 13.32 -15.32
N SER A 78 11.00 12.68 -15.88
CA SER A 78 10.05 11.90 -15.09
C SER A 78 10.77 10.81 -14.29
N SER A 79 10.48 10.73 -12.99
CA SER A 79 10.98 9.67 -12.10
C SER A 79 10.20 8.36 -12.24
N LEU A 80 9.30 8.24 -13.24
CA LEU A 80 8.44 7.07 -13.48
C LEU A 80 7.51 6.72 -12.30
N GLY A 81 7.38 7.59 -11.29
CA GLY A 81 6.56 7.35 -10.10
C GLY A 81 5.05 7.46 -10.30
N ARG A 82 4.59 7.80 -11.52
CA ARG A 82 3.17 7.89 -11.91
C ARG A 82 2.88 7.16 -13.22
N ALA A 83 3.71 6.17 -13.54
CA ALA A 83 3.66 5.44 -14.82
C ALA A 83 2.74 4.21 -14.76
N GLU A 84 2.03 3.97 -13.65
CA GLU A 84 1.30 2.73 -13.38
C GLU A 84 0.29 2.34 -14.46
N SER A 85 -0.33 3.31 -15.15
CA SER A 85 -1.31 3.05 -16.21
C SER A 85 -0.69 2.77 -17.59
N HIS A 86 0.61 3.01 -17.80
CA HIS A 86 1.26 2.98 -19.14
C HIS A 86 2.79 2.81 -19.04
N VAL A 87 3.24 1.78 -18.34
CA VAL A 87 4.63 1.66 -17.84
C VAL A 87 5.67 1.65 -18.97
N LEU A 88 5.47 0.82 -19.99
CA LEU A 88 6.41 0.72 -21.11
C LEU A 88 6.47 2.03 -21.90
N ALA A 89 5.32 2.66 -22.16
CA ALA A 89 5.26 3.95 -22.84
C ALA A 89 5.98 5.07 -22.07
N ALA A 90 5.91 5.06 -20.74
CA ALA A 90 6.65 6.01 -19.91
C ALA A 90 8.17 5.80 -19.99
N VAL A 91 8.63 4.55 -20.00
CA VAL A 91 10.04 4.21 -20.20
C VAL A 91 10.51 4.64 -21.59
N ASP A 92 9.73 4.35 -22.64
CA ASP A 92 10.03 4.74 -24.01
C ASP A 92 10.12 6.26 -24.18
N ALA A 93 9.21 7.02 -23.56
CA ALA A 93 9.24 8.48 -23.61
C ALA A 93 10.50 9.06 -22.94
N VAL A 94 10.92 8.50 -21.81
CA VAL A 94 12.16 8.94 -21.14
C VAL A 94 13.40 8.57 -21.97
N LEU A 95 13.42 7.38 -22.58
CA LEU A 95 14.49 6.95 -23.49
C LEU A 95 14.59 7.89 -24.70
N GLU A 96 13.46 8.26 -25.30
CA GLU A 96 13.41 9.20 -26.42
C GLU A 96 14.06 10.54 -26.05
N VAL A 97 13.69 11.11 -24.91
CA VAL A 97 14.26 12.38 -24.44
C VAL A 97 15.77 12.24 -24.18
N LEU A 98 16.23 11.15 -23.55
CA LEU A 98 17.66 10.92 -23.31
C LEU A 98 18.46 10.78 -24.61
N HIS A 99 17.90 10.11 -25.63
CA HIS A 99 18.50 10.02 -26.94
C HIS A 99 18.57 11.38 -27.64
N CYS A 100 17.52 12.20 -27.54
CA CYS A 100 17.52 13.58 -28.06
C CYS A 100 18.60 14.44 -27.38
N LEU A 101 18.78 14.32 -26.07
CA LEU A 101 19.84 15.03 -25.33
C LEU A 101 21.25 14.62 -25.78
N ARG A 102 21.41 13.40 -26.32
CA ARG A 102 22.65 12.91 -26.94
C ARG A 102 22.82 13.32 -28.41
N GLY A 103 21.86 14.04 -28.99
CA GLY A 103 21.86 14.36 -30.43
C GLY A 103 21.56 13.15 -31.32
N SER A 104 20.96 12.10 -30.78
CA SER A 104 20.56 10.89 -31.50
C SER A 104 19.04 10.78 -31.57
N SER A 105 18.52 10.13 -32.62
CA SER A 105 17.09 9.78 -32.68
C SER A 105 16.85 8.40 -32.08
N TRP A 106 15.84 8.27 -31.23
CA TRP A 106 15.29 6.98 -30.82
C TRP A 106 14.03 6.70 -31.64
N GLN A 107 13.91 5.48 -32.14
CA GLN A 107 12.67 4.99 -32.71
C GLN A 107 12.27 3.74 -31.94
N VAL A 108 11.08 3.77 -31.35
CA VAL A 108 10.51 2.58 -30.72
C VAL A 108 10.32 1.51 -31.80
N PRO A 109 10.89 0.32 -31.66
CA PRO A 109 10.71 -0.76 -32.63
C PRO A 109 9.23 -1.05 -32.87
N SER A 110 8.79 -1.06 -34.14
CA SER A 110 7.38 -1.14 -34.53
C SER A 110 6.57 -2.37 -34.03
N PRO A 111 7.13 -3.56 -33.78
CA PRO A 111 6.39 -4.66 -33.12
C PRO A 111 6.36 -4.54 -31.58
N GLU A 112 7.11 -3.58 -31.00
CA GLU A 112 7.26 -3.35 -29.56
C GLU A 112 6.65 -2.02 -29.10
N ALA A 113 6.01 -1.27 -30.00
CA ALA A 113 5.34 -0.03 -29.66
C ALA A 113 4.28 -0.32 -28.58
N ALA A 114 4.35 0.41 -27.47
CA ALA A 114 3.51 0.17 -26.31
C ALA A 114 2.01 0.15 -26.71
N VAL A 115 1.38 -1.03 -26.64
CA VAL A 115 -0.05 -1.20 -26.91
C VAL A 115 -0.90 -0.36 -25.93
N VAL A 116 -0.34 -0.11 -24.74
CA VAL A 116 -0.90 0.79 -23.73
C VAL A 116 -0.08 2.07 -23.68
N ASP A 117 -0.47 3.05 -24.49
CA ASP A 117 0.06 4.41 -24.42
C ASP A 117 -0.57 5.21 -23.26
N PHE A 118 -0.10 6.44 -23.05
CA PHE A 118 -0.60 7.34 -22.01
C PHE A 118 -2.13 7.52 -22.05
N ARG A 119 -2.70 7.74 -23.24
CA ARG A 119 -4.14 8.03 -23.40
C ARG A 119 -4.99 6.80 -23.14
N HIS A 120 -4.61 5.66 -23.73
CA HIS A 120 -5.33 4.41 -23.57
C HIS A 120 -5.17 3.85 -22.15
N GLY A 121 -4.01 4.04 -21.53
CA GLY A 121 -3.77 3.71 -20.13
C GLY A 121 -4.73 4.44 -19.18
N ASP A 122 -4.83 5.76 -19.32
CA ASP A 122 -5.70 6.58 -18.47
C ASP A 122 -7.19 6.32 -18.72
N LEU A 123 -7.59 6.14 -19.98
CA LEU A 123 -8.96 5.77 -20.33
C LEU A 123 -9.36 4.43 -19.69
N ARG A 124 -8.54 3.39 -19.85
CA ARG A 124 -8.80 2.06 -19.27
C ARG A 124 -8.82 2.11 -17.75
N LEU A 125 -7.93 2.88 -17.13
CA LEU A 125 -7.93 3.06 -15.68
C LEU A 125 -9.25 3.69 -15.22
N SER A 126 -9.74 4.71 -15.92
CA SER A 126 -11.04 5.34 -15.62
C SER A 126 -12.20 4.35 -15.78
N GLU A 127 -12.28 3.66 -16.91
CA GLU A 127 -13.33 2.67 -17.22
C GLU A 127 -13.37 1.54 -16.19
N HIS A 128 -12.21 0.97 -15.84
CA HIS A 128 -12.12 -0.09 -14.84
C HIS A 128 -12.44 0.43 -13.43
N THR A 129 -12.03 1.66 -13.10
CA THR A 129 -12.38 2.29 -11.82
C THR A 129 -13.89 2.46 -11.69
N GLU A 130 -14.57 2.90 -12.75
CA GLU A 130 -16.03 3.04 -12.76
C GLU A 130 -16.75 1.70 -12.72
N GLY A 131 -16.26 0.72 -13.48
CA GLY A 131 -16.79 -0.64 -13.47
C GLY A 131 -16.71 -1.29 -12.09
N LEU A 132 -15.59 -1.09 -11.38
CA LEU A 132 -15.32 -1.72 -10.09
C LEU A 132 -15.91 -0.95 -8.90
N LEU A 133 -15.72 0.37 -8.86
CA LEU A 133 -16.03 1.22 -7.70
C LEU A 133 -17.27 2.10 -7.92
N GLY A 134 -17.84 2.12 -9.13
CA GLY A 134 -18.96 2.98 -9.48
C GLY A 134 -18.54 4.35 -10.01
N GLN A 135 -19.53 5.10 -10.49
CA GLN A 135 -19.31 6.43 -11.06
C GLN A 135 -18.78 7.40 -10.01
N ALA A 136 -17.96 8.35 -10.45
CA ALA A 136 -17.54 9.44 -9.59
C ALA A 136 -18.75 10.35 -9.33
N THR A 137 -18.83 10.91 -8.13
CA THR A 137 -19.75 12.02 -7.89
C THR A 137 -19.20 13.30 -8.53
N PRO A 138 -20.04 14.25 -8.97
CA PRO A 138 -19.56 15.50 -9.57
C PRO A 138 -18.65 16.33 -8.65
N GLU A 139 -18.86 16.22 -7.33
CA GLU A 139 -18.14 16.98 -6.30
C GLU A 139 -16.77 16.39 -5.96
N ARG A 140 -16.55 15.08 -6.18
CA ARG A 140 -15.28 14.38 -5.92
C ARG A 140 -14.99 13.30 -6.95
N GLY A 141 -13.76 13.30 -7.48
CA GLY A 141 -13.26 12.22 -8.34
C GLY A 141 -12.92 10.93 -7.58
N VAL A 142 -12.69 11.01 -6.27
CA VAL A 142 -12.34 9.85 -5.43
C VAL A 142 -13.59 9.13 -4.93
N ARG A 143 -13.49 7.80 -4.74
CA ARG A 143 -14.57 6.96 -4.17
C ARG A 143 -14.23 6.58 -2.74
N ILE A 144 -15.21 6.66 -1.85
CA ILE A 144 -15.10 6.27 -0.45
C ILE A 144 -15.61 4.83 -0.29
N MET A 145 -14.68 3.91 -0.05
CA MET A 145 -15.00 2.53 0.30
C MET A 145 -14.96 2.36 1.81
N VAL A 146 -16.06 1.87 2.39
CA VAL A 146 -16.15 1.58 3.82
C VAL A 146 -16.23 0.06 4.01
N THR A 147 -15.38 -0.48 4.87
CA THR A 147 -15.44 -1.90 5.26
C THR A 147 -16.44 -2.07 6.37
N MET A 148 -17.46 -2.89 6.15
CA MET A 148 -18.54 -3.09 7.12
C MET A 148 -18.03 -3.84 8.36
N PRO A 149 -18.29 -3.33 9.58
CA PRO A 149 -18.16 -4.12 10.79
C PRO A 149 -19.34 -5.10 10.91
N ALA A 150 -19.19 -6.15 11.72
CA ALA A 150 -20.24 -7.14 11.97
C ALA A 150 -21.56 -6.51 12.45
N GLU A 151 -21.46 -5.42 13.23
CA GLU A 151 -22.59 -4.62 13.75
C GLU A 151 -23.52 -4.12 12.63
N ALA A 152 -22.98 -3.85 11.44
CA ALA A 152 -23.75 -3.37 10.30
C ALA A 152 -24.80 -4.38 9.81
N ALA A 153 -24.70 -5.66 10.19
CA ALA A 153 -25.74 -6.65 9.91
C ALA A 153 -27.02 -6.44 10.73
N ASN A 154 -26.93 -5.71 11.86
CA ASN A 154 -28.04 -5.52 12.80
C ASN A 154 -28.42 -4.05 12.97
N ASP A 155 -27.56 -3.11 12.58
CA ASP A 155 -27.83 -1.67 12.65
C ASP A 155 -28.02 -1.05 11.26
N TYR A 156 -29.29 -0.89 10.87
CA TYR A 156 -29.67 -0.15 9.65
C TYR A 156 -29.19 1.31 9.68
N THR A 157 -29.24 1.95 10.84
CA THR A 157 -28.95 3.38 11.00
C THR A 157 -27.49 3.66 10.69
N LEU A 158 -26.58 2.76 11.07
CA LEU A 158 -25.17 2.82 10.70
C LEU A 158 -24.99 2.87 9.18
N VAL A 159 -25.57 1.92 8.45
CA VAL A 159 -25.45 1.84 6.97
C VAL A 159 -26.08 3.05 6.29
N HIS A 160 -27.26 3.47 6.75
CA HIS A 160 -27.94 4.66 6.26
C HIS A 160 -27.08 5.91 6.43
N ASN A 161 -26.53 6.14 7.62
CA ASN A 161 -25.70 7.30 7.90
C ASN A 161 -24.41 7.29 7.09
N LEU A 162 -23.77 6.13 6.92
CA LEU A 162 -22.57 6.01 6.07
C LEU A 162 -22.89 6.37 4.61
N LEU A 163 -24.01 5.91 4.07
CA LEU A 163 -24.44 6.29 2.72
C LEU A 163 -24.75 7.78 2.64
N GLN A 164 -25.45 8.34 3.63
CA GLN A 164 -25.75 9.77 3.71
C GLN A 164 -24.48 10.64 3.75
N GLN A 165 -23.43 10.20 4.45
CA GLN A 165 -22.14 10.89 4.50
C GLN A 165 -21.25 10.64 3.27
N GLY A 166 -21.74 9.84 2.31
CA GLY A 166 -21.10 9.66 1.02
C GLY A 166 -20.18 8.45 0.93
N MET A 167 -20.54 7.32 1.53
CA MET A 167 -19.99 6.04 1.09
C MET A 167 -20.38 5.74 -0.37
N ASP A 168 -19.40 5.43 -1.22
CA ASP A 168 -19.61 5.01 -2.62
C ASP A 168 -19.56 3.50 -2.78
N CYS A 169 -18.78 2.83 -1.93
CA CYS A 169 -18.66 1.37 -1.91
C CYS A 169 -18.80 0.81 -0.50
N MET A 170 -19.70 -0.15 -0.33
CA MET A 170 -19.79 -1.00 0.84
C MET A 170 -18.94 -2.26 0.62
N ARG A 171 -17.80 -2.36 1.30
CA ARG A 171 -16.95 -3.56 1.31
C ARG A 171 -17.41 -4.51 2.41
N ILE A 172 -17.76 -5.74 2.03
CA ILE A 172 -18.00 -6.86 2.94
C ILE A 172 -16.78 -7.76 2.89
N ASN A 173 -16.08 -7.91 4.02
CA ASN A 173 -14.91 -8.78 4.11
C ASN A 173 -15.35 -10.19 4.49
N CYS A 174 -15.41 -11.08 3.50
CA CYS A 174 -15.88 -12.46 3.65
C CYS A 174 -14.90 -13.38 4.39
N ALA A 175 -13.80 -12.85 4.92
CA ALA A 175 -12.94 -13.58 5.86
C ALA A 175 -13.48 -13.60 7.29
N HIS A 176 -14.58 -12.87 7.53
CA HIS A 176 -15.30 -12.73 8.78
C HIS A 176 -16.80 -12.84 8.52
N ASP A 177 -17.57 -13.09 9.58
CA ASP A 177 -19.02 -13.25 9.55
C ASP A 177 -19.50 -14.38 8.60
N ASP A 178 -20.81 -14.43 8.35
CA ASP A 178 -21.45 -15.48 7.57
C ASP A 178 -22.41 -14.91 6.51
N ALA A 179 -22.86 -15.78 5.60
CA ALA A 179 -23.76 -15.38 4.51
C ALA A 179 -25.05 -14.69 4.98
N PRO A 180 -25.73 -15.15 6.06
CA PRO A 180 -26.86 -14.41 6.64
C PRO A 180 -26.51 -12.99 7.08
N ALA A 181 -25.37 -12.78 7.75
CA ALA A 181 -24.94 -11.44 8.16
C ALA A 181 -24.66 -10.54 6.95
N TRP A 182 -23.95 -11.05 5.94
CA TRP A 182 -23.68 -10.31 4.71
C TRP A 182 -24.97 -9.93 3.99
N LEU A 183 -25.95 -10.84 3.90
CA LEU A 183 -27.25 -10.55 3.30
C LEU A 183 -27.97 -9.40 4.02
N ARG A 184 -27.99 -9.40 5.35
CA ARG A 184 -28.60 -8.29 6.11
C ARG A 184 -27.91 -6.95 5.85
N MET A 185 -26.57 -6.93 5.76
CA MET A 185 -25.84 -5.71 5.38
C MET A 185 -26.26 -5.21 4.00
N ILE A 186 -26.41 -6.13 3.03
CA ILE A 186 -26.87 -5.83 1.67
C ILE A 186 -28.29 -5.26 1.70
N GLU A 187 -29.22 -5.88 2.45
CA GLU A 187 -30.60 -5.41 2.59
C GLU A 187 -30.68 -4.01 3.21
N HIS A 188 -29.88 -3.75 4.26
CA HIS A 188 -29.79 -2.41 4.86
C HIS A 188 -29.29 -1.37 3.86
N LEU A 189 -28.28 -1.70 3.05
CA LEU A 189 -27.79 -0.79 2.01
C LEU A 189 -28.87 -0.52 0.97
N ARG A 190 -29.53 -1.55 0.45
CA ARG A 190 -30.58 -1.41 -0.57
C ARG A 190 -31.76 -0.57 -0.06
N ARG A 191 -32.13 -0.75 1.21
CA ARG A 191 -33.12 0.09 1.89
C ARG A 191 -32.65 1.55 1.99
N ALA A 192 -31.40 1.78 2.39
CA ALA A 192 -30.83 3.12 2.49
C ALA A 192 -30.77 3.84 1.14
N GLU A 193 -30.33 3.14 0.08
CA GLU A 193 -30.31 3.64 -1.30
C GLU A 193 -31.71 4.11 -1.75
N HIS A 194 -32.75 3.30 -1.50
CA HIS A 194 -34.12 3.68 -1.80
C HIS A 194 -34.57 4.92 -1.03
N SER A 195 -34.26 5.00 0.26
CA SER A 195 -34.65 6.14 1.11
C SER A 195 -33.94 7.45 0.77
N LEU A 196 -32.68 7.38 0.33
CA LEU A 196 -31.83 8.55 0.07
C LEU A 196 -31.75 8.94 -1.41
N GLY A 197 -32.24 8.09 -2.32
CA GLY A 197 -32.09 8.29 -3.77
C GLY A 197 -30.64 8.25 -4.23
N ARG A 198 -29.78 7.51 -3.53
CA ARG A 198 -28.34 7.38 -3.80
C ARG A 198 -28.00 5.96 -4.19
N SER A 199 -26.92 5.78 -4.96
CA SER A 199 -26.39 4.47 -5.32
C SER A 199 -25.05 4.19 -4.63
N CYS A 200 -24.79 2.91 -4.36
CA CYS A 200 -23.59 2.42 -3.70
C CYS A 200 -23.23 1.02 -4.23
N ARG A 201 -21.97 0.82 -4.59
CA ARG A 201 -21.45 -0.49 -5.01
C ARG A 201 -21.24 -1.39 -3.81
N ILE A 202 -21.46 -2.69 -3.99
CA ILE A 202 -21.17 -3.71 -2.99
C ILE A 202 -19.94 -4.48 -3.46
N VAL A 203 -18.89 -4.48 -2.66
CA VAL A 203 -17.64 -5.17 -2.95
C VAL A 203 -17.51 -6.35 -1.98
N MET A 204 -17.70 -7.56 -2.50
CA MET A 204 -17.48 -8.80 -1.77
C MET A 204 -15.98 -9.14 -1.80
N ASP A 205 -15.30 -8.93 -0.68
CA ASP A 205 -13.87 -9.20 -0.55
C ASP A 205 -13.64 -10.62 0.00
N LEU A 206 -13.26 -11.53 -0.88
CA LEU A 206 -13.05 -12.93 -0.55
C LEU A 206 -11.79 -13.11 0.30
N ALA A 207 -11.85 -14.02 1.27
CA ALA A 207 -10.77 -14.24 2.23
C ALA A 207 -9.40 -14.58 1.61
N GLY A 208 -9.38 -15.08 0.37
CA GLY A 208 -8.18 -15.58 -0.30
C GLY A 208 -7.60 -16.82 0.40
N PRO A 209 -6.49 -17.38 -0.10
CA PRO A 209 -5.79 -18.49 0.54
C PRO A 209 -5.05 -18.01 1.80
N LYS A 210 -5.77 -17.84 2.91
CA LYS A 210 -5.18 -17.45 4.20
C LYS A 210 -4.72 -18.67 4.97
N LEU A 211 -3.40 -18.80 5.17
CA LEU A 211 -2.84 -19.61 6.24
C LEU A 211 -3.13 -18.89 7.57
N ARG A 212 -4.01 -19.46 8.40
CA ARG A 212 -4.23 -18.99 9.76
C ARG A 212 -3.56 -19.97 10.72
N THR A 213 -2.87 -19.45 11.73
CA THR A 213 -2.48 -20.26 12.87
C THR A 213 -3.73 -20.67 13.62
N GLY A 214 -3.71 -21.86 14.24
CA GLY A 214 -4.74 -22.23 15.20
C GLY A 214 -4.73 -21.32 16.43
N PRO A 215 -5.66 -21.54 17.38
CA PRO A 215 -5.59 -20.92 18.69
C PRO A 215 -4.19 -21.11 19.29
N ILE A 216 -3.59 -20.02 19.79
CA ILE A 216 -2.34 -20.10 20.52
C ILE A 216 -2.68 -20.52 21.95
N GLU A 217 -2.02 -21.56 22.47
CA GLU A 217 -2.18 -21.94 23.87
C GLU A 217 -1.82 -20.75 24.77
N PRO A 218 -2.64 -20.43 25.80
CA PRO A 218 -2.33 -19.36 26.72
C PRO A 218 -0.99 -19.65 27.42
N SER A 219 0.07 -18.94 27.02
CA SER A 219 1.35 -18.95 27.73
C SER A 219 1.40 -17.78 28.71
N GLN A 220 2.48 -17.70 29.51
CA GLN A 220 2.66 -16.67 30.53
C GLN A 220 2.37 -15.28 29.97
N ALA A 221 1.34 -14.62 30.52
CA ALA A 221 0.82 -13.37 29.98
C ALA A 221 1.88 -12.26 30.05
N VAL A 222 2.15 -11.63 28.90
CA VAL A 222 2.97 -10.41 28.86
C VAL A 222 2.18 -9.28 29.51
N VAL A 223 2.66 -8.76 30.64
CA VAL A 223 2.04 -7.62 31.28
C VAL A 223 2.45 -6.34 30.57
N ARG A 224 1.51 -5.78 29.80
CA ARG A 224 1.70 -4.50 29.13
C ARG A 224 1.70 -3.37 30.15
N ILE A 225 2.83 -2.68 30.28
CA ILE A 225 3.02 -1.51 31.13
C ILE A 225 3.12 -0.30 30.21
N ARG A 226 2.24 0.70 30.37
CA ARG A 226 2.25 1.92 29.55
C ARG A 226 1.96 3.14 30.39
N PRO A 227 2.77 4.21 30.28
CA PRO A 227 2.42 5.49 30.87
C PRO A 227 1.21 6.06 30.15
N ARG A 228 0.38 6.83 30.87
CA ARG A 228 -0.71 7.57 30.25
C ARG A 228 -0.12 8.80 29.58
N ARG A 229 -0.49 9.03 28.32
CA ARG A 229 -0.02 10.16 27.51
C ARG A 229 -1.20 11.01 27.03
N ASP A 230 -0.97 12.29 26.81
CA ASP A 230 -1.94 13.18 26.16
C ASP A 230 -1.96 12.99 24.63
N VAL A 231 -2.80 13.77 23.93
CA VAL A 231 -2.92 13.75 22.46
C VAL A 231 -1.64 14.17 21.72
N TYR A 232 -0.71 14.81 22.42
CA TYR A 232 0.60 15.23 21.90
C TYR A 232 1.72 14.23 22.28
N GLY A 233 1.39 13.12 22.92
CA GLY A 233 2.33 12.08 23.31
C GLY A 233 3.14 12.38 24.58
N ARG A 234 2.84 13.45 25.32
CA ARG A 234 3.51 13.80 26.57
C ARG A 234 2.97 12.94 27.71
N VAL A 235 3.85 12.46 28.60
CA VAL A 235 3.45 11.62 29.73
C VAL A 235 2.72 12.46 30.77
N ILE A 236 1.47 12.10 31.07
CA ILE A 236 0.63 12.74 32.09
C ILE A 236 0.52 11.90 33.37
N ASP A 237 0.80 10.60 33.29
CA ASP A 237 0.88 9.71 34.45
C ASP A 237 1.91 8.60 34.18
N PRO A 238 3.01 8.50 34.95
CA PRO A 238 4.03 7.49 34.74
C PRO A 238 3.50 6.11 35.11
N ALA A 239 3.90 5.09 34.36
CA ALA A 239 3.58 3.72 34.74
C ALA A 239 4.47 3.28 35.90
N ARG A 240 3.87 3.05 37.07
CA ARG A 240 4.57 2.54 38.26
C ARG A 240 4.37 1.04 38.38
N VAL A 241 5.47 0.31 38.37
CA VAL A 241 5.50 -1.15 38.46
C VAL A 241 6.25 -1.54 39.71
N TRP A 242 5.67 -2.46 40.47
CA TRP A 242 6.31 -3.05 41.63
C TRP A 242 6.74 -4.48 41.29
N LEU A 243 8.02 -4.80 41.51
CA LEU A 243 8.53 -6.16 41.36
C LEU A 243 8.64 -6.80 42.75
N THR A 244 7.97 -7.93 42.98
CA THR A 244 8.01 -8.66 44.25
C THR A 244 8.67 -10.02 44.09
N MET A 245 9.11 -10.58 45.21
CA MET A 245 9.38 -12.02 45.27
C MET A 245 8.07 -12.79 45.30
N GLU A 246 8.08 -13.96 44.66
CA GLU A 246 6.92 -14.86 44.59
C GLU A 246 6.43 -15.34 45.96
N SER A 247 7.34 -15.40 46.94
CA SER A 247 7.08 -15.80 48.31
C SER A 247 6.43 -14.70 49.18
N SER A 248 6.32 -13.45 48.71
CA SER A 248 5.74 -12.34 49.49
C SER A 248 5.21 -11.22 48.58
N PRO A 249 4.06 -11.41 47.91
CA PRO A 249 3.47 -10.42 47.02
C PRO A 249 2.68 -9.38 47.84
N SER A 250 3.37 -8.45 48.49
CA SER A 250 2.73 -7.28 49.12
C SER A 250 3.08 -6.00 48.35
N PRO A 251 2.17 -5.46 47.51
CA PRO A 251 2.41 -4.19 46.86
C PRO A 251 2.19 -3.03 47.85
N PRO A 252 3.05 -1.99 47.88
CA PRO A 252 2.71 -0.73 48.53
C PRO A 252 1.58 -0.04 47.76
N THR A 253 0.79 0.78 48.47
CA THR A 253 -0.49 1.42 48.08
C THR A 253 -0.47 2.31 46.82
N LEU A 254 0.68 2.47 46.13
CA LEU A 254 0.86 3.39 44.99
C LEU A 254 1.26 2.70 43.67
N ALA A 255 1.33 1.38 43.60
CA ALA A 255 1.70 0.66 42.38
C ALA A 255 0.48 0.40 41.48
N GLY A 256 0.59 0.78 40.19
CA GLY A 256 -0.46 0.49 39.20
C GLY A 256 -0.49 -0.97 38.75
N LYS A 257 0.65 -1.68 38.85
CA LYS A 257 0.79 -3.12 38.60
C LYS A 257 1.88 -3.74 39.48
N CYS A 258 1.68 -4.98 39.91
CA CYS A 258 2.64 -5.78 40.67
C CYS A 258 3.03 -7.02 39.85
N LEU A 259 4.33 -7.29 39.71
CA LEU A 259 4.86 -8.46 39.01
C LEU A 259 5.72 -9.29 39.98
N SER A 260 5.41 -10.57 40.08
CA SER A 260 6.24 -11.52 40.80
C SER A 260 7.47 -11.90 39.96
N THR A 261 8.61 -12.08 40.62
CA THR A 261 9.89 -12.46 40.00
C THR A 261 10.51 -13.65 40.72
N CYS A 262 11.22 -14.51 39.97
CA CYS A 262 11.89 -15.68 40.53
C CYS A 262 13.07 -15.26 41.45
N PRO A 263 13.38 -16.06 42.49
CA PRO A 263 14.57 -15.85 43.32
C PRO A 263 15.84 -15.86 42.44
N GLY A 264 16.58 -14.75 42.42
CA GLY A 264 17.79 -14.56 41.60
C GLY A 264 17.68 -13.44 40.56
N TYR A 265 16.51 -13.24 39.93
CA TYR A 265 16.34 -12.23 38.87
C TYR A 265 16.59 -10.80 39.38
N LEU A 266 16.04 -10.47 40.55
CA LEU A 266 16.24 -9.16 41.17
C LEU A 266 17.65 -8.98 41.73
N ALA A 267 18.26 -10.04 42.26
CA ALA A 267 19.60 -9.98 42.84
C ALA A 267 20.67 -9.63 41.78
N ASP A 268 20.60 -10.26 40.61
CA ASP A 268 21.55 -10.04 39.52
C ASP A 268 21.38 -8.66 38.85
N ARG A 269 20.16 -8.11 38.85
CA ARG A 269 19.84 -6.83 38.19
C ARG A 269 19.91 -5.61 39.11
N LEU A 270 19.65 -5.77 40.40
CA LEU A 270 19.83 -4.69 41.39
C LEU A 270 21.31 -4.34 41.56
N ALA A 271 22.23 -5.30 41.38
CA ALA A 271 23.67 -5.03 41.34
C ALA A 271 24.10 -4.12 40.18
N LEU A 272 23.29 -4.03 39.12
CA LEU A 272 23.49 -3.18 37.96
C LEU A 272 22.70 -1.86 38.04
N TRP A 273 21.87 -1.68 39.06
CA TRP A 273 20.98 -0.52 39.17
C TRP A 273 21.66 0.63 39.93
N ARG A 274 21.89 1.75 39.25
CA ARG A 274 22.41 2.98 39.84
C ARG A 274 21.26 3.96 40.13
N PRO A 275 21.04 4.39 41.37
CA PRO A 275 20.00 5.37 41.67
C PRO A 275 20.29 6.71 40.97
N GLY A 276 19.37 7.16 40.10
CA GLY A 276 19.46 8.45 39.41
C GLY A 276 19.61 8.39 37.89
N GLU A 277 19.81 7.21 37.29
CA GLU A 277 19.76 7.06 35.84
C GLU A 277 18.31 6.84 35.38
N THR A 278 17.72 7.86 34.75
CA THR A 278 16.50 7.69 33.95
C THR A 278 16.88 7.04 32.63
N HIS A 279 16.54 5.75 32.46
CA HIS A 279 16.47 5.06 31.18
C HIS A 279 15.05 5.09 30.62
#